data_AF-A0A7V0Z5X6-F1
#
_entry.id   AF-A0A7V0Z5X6-F1
#
_cell.length_a   1.000
_cell.length_b   1.000
_cell.length_c   1.000
_cell.angle_alpha   90.00
_cell.angle_beta   90.00
_cell.angle_gamma   90.00
#
_symmetry.space_group_name_H-M   'P 1'
#
loop_
_entity.id
_entity.type
_entity.pdbx_description
1 polymer ?
#
loop_
_entity_poly.entity_id
_entity_poly.type
_entity_poly.pdbx_seq_one_letter_code
_entity_poly.pdbx_strand_id
1 'polypeptide(L)'
;MENNFEKLKAIENERNDLLKKLEKIEEKKAHVSNEVYLKVRGDYEARLKKLDEKIAENKELLMIEMKNAKKELSELLPKQKELKLHLEEIELRYSIGEYSEDKFNEFEKETKGNLAGVEERIRKLEDRIKWCEGLIGAEQVEEIRVIEEVEEVPAVEEEKKGENLTIDEHILEEKLPDEVNKLDELLVETSALLEETEKKEEPKKEKKEEGIACPKCGYLNPPDSWYCEKCGAEILTIN
;
A
#
# COMPACT_ATOMS: atom_id res chain seq x y z
N MET A 1 -15.11 -14.14 -21.69
CA MET A 1 -15.16 -14.04 -20.22
C MET A 1 -16.33 -13.17 -19.74
N GLU A 2 -16.63 -12.02 -20.37
CA GLU A 2 -17.78 -11.15 -19.97
C GLU A 2 -19.13 -11.88 -19.81
N ASN A 3 -19.46 -12.78 -20.73
CA ASN A 3 -20.73 -13.51 -20.72
C ASN A 3 -20.91 -14.41 -19.48
N ASN A 4 -19.82 -14.91 -18.88
CA ASN A 4 -19.90 -15.72 -17.66
C ASN A 4 -20.06 -14.85 -16.42
N PHE A 5 -19.50 -13.64 -16.43
CA PHE A 5 -19.58 -12.70 -15.32
C PHE A 5 -20.98 -12.09 -15.18
N GLU A 6 -21.62 -11.76 -16.31
CA GLU A 6 -23.01 -11.31 -16.33
C GLU A 6 -23.98 -12.38 -15.81
N LYS A 7 -23.74 -13.65 -16.17
CA LYS A 7 -24.49 -14.79 -15.63
C LYS A 7 -24.33 -14.92 -14.12
N LEU A 8 -23.10 -14.77 -13.60
CA LEU A 8 -22.85 -14.84 -12.16
C LEU A 8 -23.52 -13.69 -11.41
N LYS A 9 -23.52 -12.47 -11.96
CA LYS A 9 -24.29 -11.34 -11.42
C LYS A 9 -25.79 -11.62 -11.41
N ALA A 10 -26.33 -12.25 -12.45
CA ALA A 10 -27.74 -12.62 -12.48
C ALA A 10 -28.08 -13.66 -11.39
N ILE A 11 -27.22 -14.66 -11.22
CA ILE A 11 -27.37 -15.70 -10.18
C ILE A 11 -27.31 -15.06 -8.77
N GLU A 12 -26.38 -14.14 -8.53
CA GLU A 12 -26.26 -13.43 -7.25
C GLU A 12 -27.49 -12.57 -6.96
N ASN A 13 -28.01 -11.83 -7.95
CA ASN A 13 -29.23 -11.05 -7.78
C ASN A 13 -30.43 -11.94 -7.43
N GLU A 14 -30.58 -13.08 -8.12
CA GLU A 14 -31.62 -14.05 -7.82
C GLU A 14 -31.45 -14.63 -6.40
N ARG A 15 -30.23 -14.94 -5.99
CA ARG A 15 -29.89 -15.40 -4.63
C ARG A 15 -30.32 -14.38 -3.57
N ASN A 16 -29.96 -13.12 -3.76
CA ASN A 16 -30.31 -12.03 -2.84
C ASN A 16 -31.83 -11.82 -2.76
N ASP A 17 -32.55 -11.98 -3.87
CA ASP A 17 -34.00 -11.91 -3.90
C ASP A 17 -34.66 -13.09 -3.17
N LEU A 18 -34.11 -14.30 -3.27
CA LEU A 18 -34.58 -15.46 -2.50
C LEU A 18 -34.35 -15.26 -1.00
N LEU A 19 -33.19 -14.72 -0.60
CA LEU A 19 -32.89 -14.40 0.80
C LEU A 19 -33.89 -13.39 1.38
N LYS A 20 -34.18 -12.30 0.66
CA LYS A 20 -35.20 -11.32 1.05
C LYS A 20 -36.61 -11.93 1.14
N LYS A 21 -36.94 -12.89 0.28
CA LYS A 21 -38.24 -13.59 0.34
C LYS A 21 -38.30 -14.53 1.54
N LEU A 22 -37.20 -15.23 1.86
CA LEU A 22 -37.10 -16.09 3.05
C LEU A 22 -37.24 -15.28 4.34
N GLU A 23 -36.61 -14.11 4.42
CA GLU A 23 -36.77 -13.17 5.54
C GLU A 23 -38.26 -12.80 5.74
N LYS A 24 -38.95 -12.39 4.67
CA LYS A 24 -40.39 -12.09 4.70
C LYS A 24 -41.27 -13.28 5.05
N ILE A 25 -40.84 -14.50 4.72
CA ILE A 25 -41.53 -15.74 5.11
C ILE A 25 -41.38 -15.95 6.63
N GLU A 26 -40.18 -15.69 7.18
CA GLU A 26 -39.92 -15.81 8.61
C GLU A 26 -40.74 -14.80 9.42
N GLU A 27 -40.81 -13.53 8.98
CA GLU A 27 -41.64 -12.50 9.60
C GLU A 27 -43.13 -12.91 9.66
N LYS A 28 -43.60 -13.65 8.66
CA LYS A 28 -45.00 -14.07 8.53
C LYS A 28 -45.33 -15.42 9.15
N LYS A 29 -44.35 -16.08 9.78
CA LYS A 29 -44.49 -17.41 10.38
C LYS A 29 -45.66 -17.53 11.36
N ALA A 30 -45.92 -16.50 12.16
CA ALA A 30 -47.01 -16.49 13.13
C ALA A 30 -48.41 -16.36 12.49
N HIS A 31 -48.50 -15.97 11.22
CA HIS A 31 -49.76 -15.72 10.51
C HIS A 31 -50.24 -16.90 9.65
N VAL A 32 -49.47 -17.98 9.59
CA VAL A 32 -49.76 -19.16 8.76
C VAL A 32 -49.64 -20.44 9.58
N SER A 33 -50.22 -21.54 9.10
CA SER A 33 -50.01 -22.83 9.75
C SER A 33 -48.55 -23.28 9.59
N ASN A 34 -48.06 -24.04 10.57
CA ASN A 34 -46.69 -24.55 10.56
C ASN A 34 -46.39 -25.39 9.30
N GLU A 35 -47.35 -26.20 8.84
CA GLU A 35 -47.22 -27.01 7.62
C GLU A 35 -47.04 -26.15 6.35
N VAL A 36 -47.83 -25.09 6.21
CA VAL A 36 -47.73 -24.17 5.06
C VAL A 36 -46.40 -23.41 5.10
N TYR A 37 -46.01 -22.92 6.28
CA TYR A 37 -44.72 -22.26 6.48
C TYR A 37 -43.56 -23.16 6.09
N LEU A 38 -43.49 -24.39 6.63
CA LEU A 38 -42.40 -25.33 6.36
C LEU A 38 -42.32 -25.69 4.88
N LYS A 39 -43.46 -25.93 4.23
CA LYS A 39 -43.51 -26.25 2.80
C LYS A 39 -42.97 -25.09 1.95
N VAL A 40 -43.49 -23.89 2.16
CA VAL A 40 -43.10 -22.72 1.36
C VAL A 40 -41.62 -22.39 1.62
N ARG A 41 -41.19 -22.35 2.89
CA ARG A 41 -39.79 -22.11 3.25
C ARG A 41 -38.85 -23.12 2.61
N GLY A 42 -39.19 -24.41 2.68
CA GLY A 42 -38.42 -25.49 2.06
C GLY A 42 -38.29 -25.36 0.53
N ASP A 43 -39.35 -24.93 -0.17
CA ASP A 43 -39.29 -24.68 -1.62
C ASP A 43 -38.30 -23.55 -1.97
N TYR A 44 -38.24 -22.49 -1.16
CA TYR A 44 -37.30 -21.38 -1.34
C TYR A 44 -35.86 -21.77 -0.94
N GLU A 45 -35.68 -22.49 0.16
CA GLU A 45 -34.39 -23.03 0.60
C GLU A 45 -33.79 -23.98 -0.44
N ALA A 46 -34.60 -24.85 -1.05
CA ALA A 46 -34.16 -25.76 -2.10
C ALA A 46 -33.72 -25.02 -3.37
N ARG A 47 -34.39 -23.90 -3.73
CA ARG A 47 -33.96 -23.04 -4.84
C ARG A 47 -32.67 -22.31 -4.52
N LEU A 48 -32.56 -21.78 -3.30
CA LEU A 48 -31.36 -21.09 -2.82
C LEU A 48 -30.14 -22.01 -2.90
N LYS A 49 -30.27 -23.25 -2.39
CA LYS A 49 -29.21 -24.26 -2.45
C LYS A 49 -28.72 -24.52 -3.89
N LYS A 50 -29.62 -24.60 -4.87
CA LYS A 50 -29.24 -24.78 -6.28
C LYS A 50 -28.48 -23.58 -6.85
N LEU A 51 -28.75 -22.37 -6.37
CA LEU A 51 -27.98 -21.18 -6.78
C LEU A 51 -26.61 -21.17 -6.10
N ASP A 52 -26.55 -21.52 -4.81
CA ASP A 52 -25.28 -21.65 -4.09
C ASP A 52 -24.36 -22.70 -4.73
N GLU A 53 -24.90 -23.85 -5.15
CA GLU A 53 -24.15 -24.88 -5.90
C GLU A 53 -23.58 -24.31 -7.22
N LYS A 54 -24.37 -23.55 -7.98
CA LYS A 54 -23.88 -22.90 -9.21
C LYS A 54 -22.80 -21.85 -8.94
N ILE A 55 -22.90 -21.12 -7.84
CA ILE A 55 -21.86 -20.15 -7.45
C ILE A 55 -20.58 -20.92 -7.08
N ALA A 56 -20.71 -22.00 -6.31
CA ALA A 56 -19.58 -22.85 -5.92
C ALA A 56 -18.89 -23.51 -7.12
N GLU A 57 -19.64 -23.95 -8.14
CA GLU A 57 -19.08 -24.46 -9.40
C GLU A 57 -18.22 -23.43 -10.14
N ASN A 58 -18.50 -22.15 -9.95
CA ASN A 58 -17.76 -21.05 -10.58
C ASN A 58 -16.73 -20.40 -9.63
N LYS A 59 -16.48 -21.00 -8.46
CA LYS A 59 -15.58 -20.45 -7.44
C LYS A 59 -14.16 -20.23 -7.97
N GLU A 60 -13.60 -21.20 -8.70
CA GLU A 60 -12.25 -21.09 -9.26
C GLU A 60 -12.13 -19.88 -10.22
N LEU A 61 -13.15 -19.67 -11.06
CA LEU A 61 -13.21 -18.51 -11.95
C LEU A 61 -13.29 -17.20 -11.15
N LEU A 62 -14.08 -17.15 -10.08
CA LEU A 62 -14.18 -15.98 -9.20
C LEU A 62 -12.85 -15.68 -8.50
N MET A 63 -12.10 -16.70 -8.09
CA MET A 63 -10.79 -16.57 -7.46
C MET A 63 -9.74 -16.03 -8.43
N ILE A 64 -9.65 -16.59 -9.64
CA ILE A 64 -8.74 -16.12 -10.68
C ILE A 64 -9.04 -14.66 -11.02
N GLU A 65 -10.32 -14.32 -11.15
CA GLU A 65 -10.76 -12.97 -11.42
C GLU A 65 -10.39 -12.00 -10.28
N MET A 66 -10.60 -12.41 -9.02
CA MET A 66 -10.22 -11.63 -7.86
C MET A 66 -8.70 -11.41 -7.81
N LYS A 67 -7.90 -12.43 -8.10
CA LYS A 67 -6.43 -12.32 -8.17
C LYS A 67 -6.00 -11.34 -9.26
N ASN A 68 -6.57 -11.44 -10.46
CA ASN A 68 -6.30 -10.53 -11.55
C ASN A 68 -6.68 -9.08 -11.21
N ALA A 69 -7.86 -8.87 -10.61
CA ALA A 69 -8.30 -7.56 -10.17
C ALA A 69 -7.40 -6.97 -9.07
N LYS A 70 -6.95 -7.79 -8.10
CA LYS A 70 -6.00 -7.38 -7.06
C LYS A 70 -4.63 -7.00 -7.64
N LYS A 71 -4.15 -7.74 -8.62
CA LYS A 71 -2.92 -7.42 -9.36
C LYS A 71 -3.04 -6.10 -10.12
N GLU A 72 -4.14 -5.91 -10.84
CA GLU A 72 -4.36 -4.66 -11.58
C GLU A 72 -4.48 -3.46 -10.62
N LEU A 73 -5.14 -3.64 -9.48
CA LEU A 73 -5.23 -2.63 -8.43
C LEU A 73 -3.84 -2.26 -7.88
N SER A 74 -2.98 -3.23 -7.62
CA SER A 74 -1.62 -2.96 -7.12
C SER A 74 -0.74 -2.24 -8.14
N GLU A 75 -1.01 -2.39 -9.45
CA GLU A 75 -0.34 -1.63 -10.52
C GLU A 75 -0.88 -0.20 -10.68
N LEU A 76 -2.16 0.04 -10.37
CA LEU A 76 -2.80 1.36 -10.50
C LEU A 76 -2.55 2.27 -9.30
N LEU A 77 -2.40 1.72 -8.10
CA LEU A 77 -2.14 2.51 -6.88
C LEU A 77 -0.85 3.35 -6.97
N PRO A 78 0.30 2.82 -7.43
CA PRO A 78 1.50 3.62 -7.67
C PRO A 78 1.27 4.72 -8.72
N LYS A 79 0.54 4.43 -9.80
CA LYS A 79 0.23 5.42 -10.85
C LYS A 79 -0.64 6.55 -10.32
N GLN A 80 -1.63 6.23 -9.47
CA GLN A 80 -2.45 7.24 -8.79
C GLN A 80 -1.58 8.15 -7.92
N LYS A 81 -0.64 7.57 -7.16
CA LYS A 81 0.30 8.33 -6.33
C LYS A 81 1.21 9.22 -7.18
N GLU A 82 1.77 8.70 -8.27
CA GLU A 82 2.61 9.46 -9.19
C GLU A 82 1.88 10.65 -9.81
N LEU A 83 0.62 10.46 -10.25
CA LEU A 83 -0.20 11.55 -10.79
C LEU A 83 -0.53 12.61 -9.73
N LYS A 84 -0.72 12.22 -8.46
CA LYS A 84 -0.92 13.16 -7.34
C LYS A 84 0.34 13.98 -7.08
N LEU A 85 1.51 13.33 -7.03
CA LEU A 85 2.78 14.02 -6.88
C LEU A 85 3.06 14.96 -8.06
N HIS A 86 2.73 14.55 -9.28
CA HIS A 86 2.89 15.40 -10.46
C HIS A 86 1.98 16.64 -10.40
N LEU A 87 0.75 16.49 -9.90
CA LEU A 87 -0.15 17.62 -9.69
C LEU A 87 0.41 18.60 -8.65
N GLU A 88 0.91 18.09 -7.52
CA GLU A 88 1.58 18.91 -6.49
C GLU A 88 2.81 19.64 -7.06
N GLU A 89 3.61 18.99 -7.92
CA GLU A 89 4.74 19.61 -8.60
C GLU A 89 4.30 20.74 -9.55
N ILE A 90 3.24 20.51 -10.33
CA ILE A 90 2.68 21.53 -11.24
C ILE A 90 2.23 22.76 -10.44
N GLU A 91 1.53 22.55 -9.32
CA GLU A 91 1.08 23.62 -8.42
C GLU A 91 2.26 24.39 -7.82
N LEU A 92 3.31 23.69 -7.38
CA LEU A 92 4.52 24.31 -6.85
C LEU A 92 5.22 25.17 -7.90
N ARG A 93 5.44 24.63 -9.11
CA ARG A 93 6.09 25.35 -10.22
C ARG A 93 5.31 26.59 -10.65
N TYR A 94 3.98 26.52 -10.64
CA TYR A 94 3.14 27.70 -10.86
C TYR A 94 3.32 28.74 -9.74
N SER A 95 3.34 28.30 -8.47
CA SER A 95 3.49 29.21 -7.32
C SER A 95 4.79 30.02 -7.32
N ILE A 96 5.88 29.45 -7.86
CA ILE A 96 7.18 30.12 -8.01
C ILE A 96 7.31 30.91 -9.33
N GLY A 97 6.26 30.92 -10.15
CA GLY A 97 6.19 31.71 -11.38
C GLY A 97 6.86 31.07 -12.60
N GLU A 98 7.20 29.78 -12.58
CA GLU A 98 7.74 29.07 -13.76
C GLU A 98 6.69 28.89 -14.87
N TYR A 99 5.41 28.82 -14.50
CA TYR A 99 4.30 28.63 -15.43
C TYR A 99 3.41 29.87 -15.53
N SER A 100 2.99 30.19 -16.77
CA SER A 100 1.87 31.10 -16.99
C SER A 100 0.57 30.42 -16.59
N GLU A 101 -0.46 31.22 -16.28
CA GLU A 101 -1.79 30.71 -15.91
C GLU A 101 -2.36 29.76 -16.98
N ASP A 102 -2.21 30.09 -18.28
CA ASP A 102 -2.66 29.22 -19.37
C ASP A 102 -1.97 27.84 -19.37
N LYS A 103 -0.64 27.81 -19.18
CA LYS A 103 0.14 26.55 -19.14
C LYS A 103 -0.18 25.73 -17.90
N PHE A 104 -0.33 26.40 -16.76
CA PHE A 104 -0.76 25.75 -15.52
C PHE A 104 -2.12 25.08 -15.71
N ASN A 105 -3.12 25.81 -16.22
CA ASN A 105 -4.46 25.28 -16.44
C ASN A 105 -4.48 24.09 -17.42
N GLU A 106 -3.62 24.11 -18.45
CA GLU A 106 -3.45 22.99 -19.37
C GLU A 106 -2.92 21.73 -18.67
N PHE A 107 -1.77 21.83 -18.00
CA PHE A 107 -1.16 20.69 -17.29
C PHE A 107 -2.01 20.18 -16.13
N GLU A 108 -2.63 21.10 -15.38
CA GLU A 108 -3.50 20.78 -14.26
C GLU A 108 -4.72 19.98 -14.74
N LYS A 109 -5.36 20.44 -15.82
CA LYS A 109 -6.52 19.76 -16.40
C LYS A 109 -6.18 18.38 -16.95
N GLU A 110 -5.05 18.26 -17.67
CA GLU A 110 -4.59 16.98 -18.20
C GLU A 110 -4.31 15.98 -17.06
N THR A 111 -3.52 16.40 -16.07
CA THR A 111 -3.13 15.56 -14.93
C THR A 111 -4.35 15.16 -14.09
N LYS A 112 -5.27 16.09 -13.81
CA LYS A 112 -6.54 15.79 -13.13
C LYS A 112 -7.42 14.84 -13.94
N GLY A 113 -7.46 14.98 -15.27
CA GLY A 113 -8.19 14.07 -16.15
C GLY A 113 -7.65 12.64 -16.09
N ASN A 114 -6.33 12.49 -16.17
CA ASN A 114 -5.66 11.21 -16.05
C ASN A 114 -5.87 10.59 -14.66
N LEU A 115 -5.74 11.41 -13.60
CA LEU A 115 -5.98 10.98 -12.23
C LEU A 115 -7.41 10.48 -12.04
N ALA A 116 -8.41 11.22 -12.50
CA ALA A 116 -9.81 10.82 -12.44
C ALA A 116 -10.06 9.49 -13.18
N GLY A 117 -9.41 9.28 -14.34
CA GLY A 117 -9.50 8.02 -15.08
C GLY A 117 -8.90 6.83 -14.32
N VAL A 118 -7.76 7.03 -13.64
CA VAL A 118 -7.14 6.00 -12.80
C VAL A 118 -7.99 5.72 -11.56
N GLU A 119 -8.50 6.75 -10.88
CA GLU A 119 -9.35 6.62 -9.69
C GLU A 119 -10.67 5.91 -10.00
N GLU A 120 -11.27 6.20 -11.16
CA GLU A 120 -12.45 5.50 -11.65
C GLU A 120 -12.20 3.99 -11.83
N ARG A 121 -11.04 3.64 -12.38
CA ARG A 121 -10.66 2.27 -12.63
C ARG A 121 -10.35 1.52 -11.34
N ILE A 122 -9.63 2.16 -10.41
CA ILE A 122 -9.40 1.66 -9.05
C ILE A 122 -10.73 1.35 -8.37
N ARG A 123 -11.67 2.29 -8.36
CA ARG A 123 -12.99 2.10 -7.73
C ARG A 123 -13.74 0.91 -8.31
N LYS A 124 -13.76 0.76 -9.65
CA LYS A 124 -14.38 -0.39 -10.32
C LYS A 124 -13.73 -1.72 -9.94
N LEU A 125 -12.42 -1.75 -9.78
CA LEU A 125 -11.69 -2.96 -9.35
C LEU A 125 -11.98 -3.29 -7.90
N GLU A 126 -11.99 -2.29 -7.01
CA GLU A 126 -12.36 -2.48 -5.60
C GLU A 126 -13.78 -3.01 -5.45
N ASP A 127 -14.74 -2.45 -6.20
CA ASP A 127 -16.13 -2.93 -6.22
C ASP A 127 -16.20 -4.38 -6.71
N ARG A 128 -15.41 -4.74 -7.73
CA ARG A 128 -15.35 -6.09 -8.29
C ARG A 128 -14.72 -7.09 -7.33
N ILE A 129 -13.67 -6.69 -6.61
CA ILE A 129 -13.03 -7.52 -5.58
C ILE A 129 -14.01 -7.78 -4.44
N LYS A 130 -14.64 -6.72 -3.90
CA LYS A 130 -15.65 -6.85 -2.83
C LYS A 130 -16.80 -7.76 -3.24
N TRP A 131 -17.24 -7.65 -4.49
CA TRP A 131 -18.26 -8.50 -5.06
C TRP A 131 -17.83 -9.98 -5.08
N CYS A 132 -16.64 -10.30 -5.60
CA CYS A 132 -16.11 -11.66 -5.58
C CYS A 132 -15.97 -12.21 -4.15
N GLU A 133 -15.46 -11.41 -3.21
CA GLU A 133 -15.30 -11.79 -1.80
C GLU A 133 -16.65 -12.08 -1.13
N GLY A 134 -17.67 -11.29 -1.45
CA GLY A 134 -19.04 -11.50 -0.98
C GLY A 134 -19.68 -12.79 -1.50
N LEU A 135 -19.37 -13.20 -2.74
CA LEU A 135 -19.87 -14.46 -3.31
C LEU A 135 -19.15 -15.70 -2.78
N ILE A 136 -17.83 -15.63 -2.57
CA ILE A 136 -17.02 -16.78 -2.12
C ILE A 136 -17.25 -17.07 -0.62
N GLY A 137 -17.56 -16.04 0.16
CA GLY A 137 -17.67 -16.14 1.62
C GLY A 137 -16.30 -16.16 2.31
N ALA A 138 -16.22 -15.57 3.51
CA ALA A 138 -14.95 -15.32 4.21
C ALA A 138 -14.14 -16.60 4.53
N GLU A 139 -14.84 -17.73 4.74
CA GLU A 139 -14.27 -18.99 5.24
C GLU A 139 -13.35 -19.71 4.23
N GLN A 140 -13.41 -19.32 2.95
CA GLN A 140 -12.65 -19.98 1.87
C GLN A 140 -11.51 -19.12 1.31
N VAL A 141 -11.39 -17.87 1.76
CA VAL A 141 -10.28 -16.96 1.41
C VAL A 141 -9.00 -17.36 2.15
N GLU A 142 -9.13 -17.94 3.34
CA GLU A 142 -8.01 -18.39 4.17
C GLU A 142 -7.30 -19.62 3.59
N GLU A 143 -8.02 -20.61 3.05
CA GLU A 143 -7.42 -21.79 2.39
C GLU A 143 -6.53 -21.42 1.20
N ILE A 144 -6.83 -20.33 0.50
CA ILE A 144 -6.08 -19.87 -0.68
C ILE A 144 -4.81 -19.14 -0.25
N ARG A 145 -4.90 -18.37 0.84
CA ARG A 145 -3.76 -17.67 1.45
C ARG A 145 -2.65 -18.65 1.84
N VAL A 146 -3.04 -19.83 2.34
CA VAL A 146 -2.11 -20.92 2.68
C VAL A 146 -1.45 -21.54 1.44
N ILE A 147 -2.09 -21.53 0.27
CA ILE A 147 -1.51 -22.12 -0.95
C ILE A 147 -0.54 -21.13 -1.63
N GLU A 148 -0.88 -19.84 -1.68
CA GLU A 148 0.01 -18.81 -2.24
C GLU A 148 1.29 -18.61 -1.40
N GLU A 149 1.22 -18.76 -0.06
CA GLU A 149 2.42 -18.74 0.80
C GLU A 149 3.34 -19.95 0.61
N VAL A 150 2.85 -21.06 0.04
CA VAL A 150 3.63 -22.29 -0.19
C VAL A 150 4.25 -22.33 -1.60
N GLU A 151 3.73 -21.54 -2.55
CA GLU A 151 4.29 -21.43 -3.91
C GLU A 151 5.52 -20.51 -4.00
N GLU A 152 5.77 -19.65 -3.01
CA GLU A 152 7.02 -18.90 -2.92
C GLU A 152 8.11 -19.74 -2.24
N VAL A 153 9.05 -20.25 -3.09
CA VAL A 153 10.31 -21.03 -2.90
C VAL A 153 10.22 -22.56 -2.71
N PRO A 154 10.90 -23.34 -3.60
CA PRO A 154 12.37 -23.36 -3.65
C PRO A 154 12.99 -23.14 -5.05
N ALA A 155 13.89 -22.17 -5.12
CA ALA A 155 14.83 -22.04 -6.23
C ALA A 155 16.02 -23.00 -6.00
N VAL A 156 16.00 -24.10 -6.77
CA VAL A 156 17.12 -24.88 -7.33
C VAL A 156 18.44 -24.89 -6.54
N GLU A 157 18.69 -26.02 -5.87
CA GLU A 157 20.04 -26.49 -5.56
C GLU A 157 20.74 -26.94 -6.86
N GLU A 158 21.85 -26.29 -7.24
CA GLU A 158 22.80 -26.87 -8.20
C GLU A 158 23.94 -27.56 -7.42
N GLU A 159 23.89 -28.89 -7.39
CA GLU A 159 25.04 -29.73 -7.07
C GLU A 159 26.04 -29.72 -8.25
N LYS A 160 27.31 -29.37 -7.99
CA LYS A 160 28.43 -29.90 -8.76
C LYS A 160 29.43 -30.59 -7.83
N LYS A 161 29.55 -31.90 -8.07
CA LYS A 161 30.51 -32.84 -7.50
C LYS A 161 31.93 -32.29 -7.52
N GLY A 162 32.61 -32.43 -6.39
CA GLY A 162 34.05 -32.28 -6.29
C GLY A 162 34.79 -33.46 -6.92
N GLU A 163 35.82 -33.15 -7.69
CA GLU A 163 37.01 -33.97 -7.83
C GLU A 163 38.21 -33.14 -7.37
N ASN A 164 38.97 -33.73 -6.45
CA ASN A 164 40.14 -33.16 -5.80
C ASN A 164 41.37 -33.40 -6.68
N LEU A 165 42.08 -32.34 -7.08
CA LEU A 165 43.48 -32.41 -7.54
C LEU A 165 44.27 -31.25 -6.95
N THR A 166 45.37 -31.64 -6.32
CA THR A 166 46.36 -30.91 -5.53
C THR A 166 47.40 -30.14 -6.36
N ILE A 167 47.97 -29.07 -5.74
CA ILE A 167 49.29 -28.42 -6.01
C ILE A 167 49.28 -27.48 -7.26
N ASP A 168 49.84 -26.27 -7.29
CA ASP A 168 51.15 -25.80 -6.83
C ASP A 168 51.21 -24.29 -6.55
N GLU A 169 52.16 -23.91 -5.70
CA GLU A 169 52.57 -22.55 -5.38
C GLU A 169 53.53 -22.03 -6.48
N HIS A 170 53.47 -20.73 -6.77
CA HIS A 170 54.29 -19.96 -7.74
C HIS A 170 53.94 -20.11 -9.23
N ILE A 171 53.52 -18.99 -9.86
CA ILE A 171 54.27 -18.30 -10.93
C ILE A 171 53.53 -17.03 -11.40
N LEU A 172 54.25 -15.91 -11.26
CA LEU A 172 54.26 -14.65 -12.02
C LEU A 172 52.99 -13.76 -12.12
N GLU A 173 53.00 -12.72 -11.28
CA GLU A 173 53.32 -11.34 -11.69
C GLU A 173 52.76 -10.82 -13.03
N GLU A 174 51.68 -10.02 -12.95
CA GLU A 174 51.54 -8.82 -13.79
C GLU A 174 50.73 -7.75 -13.04
N LYS A 175 51.39 -6.60 -12.79
CA LYS A 175 50.87 -5.41 -12.11
C LYS A 175 49.87 -4.66 -12.99
N LEU A 176 48.81 -4.13 -12.36
CA LEU A 176 48.03 -2.96 -12.80
C LEU A 176 47.39 -2.31 -11.54
N PRO A 177 47.10 -1.00 -11.53
CA PRO A 177 47.98 0.00 -10.91
C PRO A 177 47.39 0.74 -9.69
N ASP A 178 48.29 1.48 -9.02
CA ASP A 178 48.08 2.35 -7.86
C ASP A 178 47.05 3.47 -8.12
N GLU A 179 45.87 3.37 -7.52
CA GLU A 179 45.02 4.55 -7.26
C GLU A 179 44.12 4.35 -6.04
N VAL A 180 44.76 4.03 -4.91
CA VAL A 180 44.11 4.01 -3.59
C VAL A 180 44.98 4.84 -2.63
N ASN A 181 45.14 6.13 -2.93
CA ASN A 181 45.81 7.10 -2.04
C ASN A 181 45.43 8.54 -2.39
N LYS A 182 44.12 8.86 -2.42
CA LYS A 182 43.62 10.23 -2.62
C LYS A 182 42.34 10.54 -1.83
N LEU A 183 42.27 10.10 -0.58
CA LEU A 183 41.23 10.62 0.33
C LEU A 183 41.76 11.09 1.69
N ASP A 184 43.01 10.78 2.04
CA ASP A 184 43.62 11.19 3.30
C ASP A 184 44.35 12.56 3.25
N GLU A 185 44.49 13.19 2.08
CA GLU A 185 45.28 14.43 1.93
C GLU A 185 44.45 15.74 2.00
N LEU A 186 43.11 15.66 2.12
CA LEU A 186 42.24 16.85 2.18
C LEU A 186 41.74 17.22 3.58
N LEU A 187 42.11 16.45 4.62
CA LEU A 187 41.69 16.68 6.01
C LEU A 187 42.72 17.45 6.85
N VAL A 188 43.89 17.78 6.31
CA VAL A 188 44.99 18.43 7.07
C VAL A 188 45.04 19.96 6.90
N GLU A 189 44.33 20.54 5.92
CA GLU A 189 44.47 21.97 5.59
C GLU A 189 43.46 22.93 6.24
N THR A 190 42.46 22.46 7.01
CA THR A 190 41.52 23.37 7.69
C THR A 190 41.71 23.46 9.21
N SER A 191 42.56 22.61 9.80
CA SER A 191 42.84 22.64 11.24
C SER A 191 43.94 23.63 11.64
N ALA A 192 44.61 24.30 10.69
CA ALA A 192 45.78 25.14 10.96
C ALA A 192 45.51 26.67 10.98
N LEU A 193 44.25 27.12 10.97
CA LEU A 193 43.95 28.56 10.82
C LEU A 193 43.12 29.23 11.93
N LEU A 194 42.86 28.60 13.08
CA LEU A 194 42.12 29.27 14.17
C LEU A 194 42.66 28.98 15.58
N GLU A 195 43.98 28.86 15.73
CA GLU A 195 44.64 29.03 17.04
C GLU A 195 45.50 30.29 17.02
N GLU A 196 44.93 31.42 17.42
CA GLU A 196 45.63 32.46 18.18
C GLU A 196 44.59 33.42 18.79
N THR A 197 44.24 33.19 20.06
CA THR A 197 44.24 34.21 21.13
C THR A 197 43.66 33.63 22.42
N GLU A 198 44.55 33.07 23.25
CA GLU A 198 44.28 32.89 24.67
C GLU A 198 44.30 34.24 25.40
N LYS A 199 43.32 34.48 26.29
CA LYS A 199 43.49 34.79 27.73
C LYS A 199 42.32 35.62 28.30
N LYS A 200 41.53 35.02 29.20
CA LYS A 200 41.50 35.29 30.66
C LYS A 200 40.31 34.63 31.36
N GLU A 201 40.61 34.15 32.55
CA GLU A 201 39.79 33.42 33.53
C GLU A 201 38.54 34.21 33.98
N GLU A 202 37.40 33.51 34.19
CA GLU A 202 36.77 33.26 35.52
C GLU A 202 35.34 32.67 35.40
N PRO A 203 34.85 31.97 36.43
CA PRO A 203 33.90 30.87 36.31
C PRO A 203 32.43 31.34 36.39
N LYS A 204 31.50 30.70 35.65
CA LYS A 204 30.07 30.73 35.99
C LYS A 204 29.17 29.76 35.19
N LYS A 205 28.62 28.81 35.97
CA LYS A 205 27.22 28.36 36.02
C LYS A 205 26.67 27.61 34.81
N GLU A 206 26.45 26.31 35.03
CA GLU A 206 25.38 25.49 34.46
C GLU A 206 24.12 26.33 34.23
N LYS A 207 23.81 26.64 32.97
CA LYS A 207 22.48 27.12 32.59
C LYS A 207 21.65 25.90 32.24
N LYS A 208 20.67 25.62 33.09
CA LYS A 208 19.53 24.78 32.72
C LYS A 208 18.83 25.48 31.57
N GLU A 209 18.98 24.96 30.37
CA GLU A 209 18.19 25.40 29.22
C GLU A 209 16.74 24.96 29.46
N GLU A 210 15.87 25.93 29.74
CA GLU A 210 14.44 25.68 29.93
C GLU A 210 13.83 25.34 28.57
N GLY A 211 13.38 24.09 28.40
CA GLY A 211 12.72 23.64 27.18
C GLY A 211 11.41 24.36 26.91
N ILE A 212 10.97 24.37 25.65
CA ILE A 212 9.75 25.03 25.21
C ILE A 212 8.58 24.04 25.15
N ALA A 213 7.48 24.38 25.82
CA ALA A 213 6.29 23.53 25.82
C ALA A 213 5.47 23.72 24.53
N CYS A 214 5.10 22.62 23.89
CA CYS A 214 4.26 22.64 22.71
C CYS A 214 2.86 23.20 23.04
N PRO A 215 2.36 24.21 22.32
CA PRO A 215 1.04 24.80 22.57
C PRO A 215 -0.12 23.84 22.24
N LYS A 216 0.12 22.81 21.41
CA LYS A 216 -0.91 21.85 20.99
C LYS A 216 -1.07 20.64 21.92
N CYS A 217 0.03 20.11 22.45
CA CYS A 217 0.01 18.88 23.25
C CYS A 217 0.74 18.95 24.60
N GLY A 218 1.38 20.08 24.90
CA GLY A 218 2.09 20.29 26.16
C GLY A 218 3.43 19.55 26.31
N TYR A 219 3.88 18.82 25.29
CA TYR A 219 5.20 18.17 25.31
C TYR A 219 6.33 19.20 25.38
N LEU A 220 7.33 18.97 26.23
CA LEU A 220 8.48 19.86 26.41
C LEU A 220 9.54 19.51 25.36
N ASN A 221 9.77 20.40 24.42
CA ASN A 221 10.75 20.23 23.34
C ASN A 221 12.03 21.03 23.69
N PRO A 222 13.17 20.69 23.08
CA PRO A 222 14.37 21.53 23.11
C PRO A 222 14.06 22.99 22.72
N PRO A 223 14.74 23.98 23.32
CA PRO A 223 14.43 25.41 23.16
C PRO A 223 14.59 25.92 21.71
N ASP A 224 15.33 25.20 20.86
CA ASP A 224 15.55 25.49 19.44
C ASP A 224 14.61 24.73 18.49
N SER A 225 13.67 23.93 19.01
CA SER A 225 12.74 23.15 18.19
C SER A 225 11.70 24.01 17.48
N TRP A 226 11.68 23.96 16.15
CA TRP A 226 10.68 24.66 15.31
C TRP A 226 9.32 23.92 15.23
N TYR A 227 9.31 22.62 15.52
CA TYR A 227 8.10 21.80 15.57
C TYR A 227 8.15 20.85 16.77
N CYS A 228 6.99 20.39 17.22
CA CYS A 228 6.89 19.47 18.33
C CYS A 228 7.16 18.03 17.87
N GLU A 229 8.15 17.38 18.48
CA GLU A 229 8.53 16.00 18.15
C GLU A 229 7.41 14.99 18.41
N LYS A 230 6.51 15.28 19.36
CA LYS A 230 5.44 14.36 19.75
C LYS A 230 4.19 14.46 18.86
N CYS A 231 3.86 15.65 18.36
CA CYS A 231 2.57 15.86 17.66
C CYS A 231 2.68 16.61 16.32
N GLY A 232 3.90 16.97 15.91
CA GLY A 232 4.19 17.64 14.64
C GLY A 232 3.72 19.10 14.54
N ALA A 233 3.23 19.69 15.64
CA ALA A 233 2.75 21.07 15.62
C ALA A 233 3.92 22.06 15.63
N GLU A 234 3.86 23.10 14.79
CA GLU A 234 4.83 24.20 14.82
C GLU A 234 4.84 24.91 16.17
N ILE A 235 6.04 25.21 16.66
CA ILE A 235 6.26 25.94 17.91
C ILE A 235 6.70 27.35 17.52
N LEU A 236 5.72 28.26 17.46
CA LEU A 236 5.98 29.66 17.16
C LEU A 236 6.65 30.32 18.37
N THR A 237 7.96 30.52 18.30
CA THR A 237 8.71 31.34 19.26
C THR A 237 8.35 32.81 19.06
N ILE A 238 7.34 33.28 19.79
CA ILE A 238 7.04 34.72 19.89
C ILE A 238 8.06 35.30 20.87
N ASN A 239 9.05 36.05 20.36
CA ASN A 239 9.93 36.90 21.16
C ASN A 239 9.16 38.04 21.84
#